data_AF-A0A225DKW7-F1
#
_entry.id   AF-A0A225DKW7-F1
#
_cell.length_a   1.000
_cell.length_b   1.000
_cell.length_c   1.000
_cell.angle_alpha   90.00
_cell.angle_beta   90.00
_cell.angle_gamma   90.00
#
_symmetry.space_group_name_H-M   'P 1'
#
loop_
_entity.id
_entity.type
_entity.pdbx_description
1 polymer ?
#
loop_
_entity_poly.entity_id
_entity_poly.type
_entity_poly.pdbx_seq_one_letter_code
_entity_poly.pdbx_strand_id
1 'polypeptide(L)'
;MAVEMIERHIEQPVDEKEYYDVFRAAREAAGDPDQFYVGDIDHHPGMAAYRILTLTPKSSFVINAVAVASHAARASDTKVEEKAQINLIRDIFGNPFRPVIFDPTWLTSTAIALATQMYESQDFSLMPILADALQDANCCDDQVLGHCREPGFHVRGCWVIDLLTGRS
;
A
#
# COMPACT_ATOMS: atom_id res chain seq x y z
N MET A 1 4.21 -13.21 -14.56
CA MET A 1 3.56 -14.06 -13.53
C MET A 1 3.06 -13.28 -12.30
N ALA A 2 3.89 -12.59 -11.50
CA ALA A 2 3.38 -11.77 -10.37
C ALA A 2 2.64 -10.50 -10.84
N VAL A 3 3.16 -9.81 -11.86
CA VAL A 3 2.51 -8.64 -12.49
C VAL A 3 1.18 -9.01 -13.16
N GLU A 4 1.13 -10.15 -13.88
CA GLU A 4 -0.10 -10.65 -14.52
C GLU A 4 -1.18 -11.05 -13.51
N MET A 5 -0.83 -11.43 -12.28
CA MET A 5 -1.80 -11.70 -11.22
C MET A 5 -2.37 -10.42 -10.61
N ILE A 6 -1.57 -9.35 -10.53
CA ILE A 6 -1.99 -8.02 -10.05
C ILE A 6 -3.01 -7.41 -11.02
N GLU A 7 -2.76 -7.48 -12.32
CA GLU A 7 -3.64 -6.91 -13.36
C GLU A 7 -5.01 -7.60 -13.43
N ARG A 8 -5.14 -8.85 -12.97
CA ARG A 8 -6.37 -9.64 -13.10
C ARG A 8 -7.41 -9.41 -11.99
N HIS A 9 -7.04 -8.86 -10.83
CA HIS A 9 -7.91 -8.85 -9.63
C HIS A 9 -8.26 -7.46 -9.10
N ILE A 10 -8.09 -6.41 -9.91
CA ILE A 10 -8.54 -5.05 -9.57
C ILE A 10 -10.09 -4.96 -9.56
N GLU A 11 -10.80 -5.91 -10.19
CA GLU A 11 -12.25 -5.77 -10.47
C GLU A 11 -13.16 -6.93 -9.99
N GLN A 12 -12.65 -7.96 -9.29
CA GLN A 12 -13.49 -9.13 -8.89
C GLN A 12 -13.39 -9.47 -7.38
N PRO A 13 -14.52 -9.81 -6.72
CA PRO A 13 -14.51 -10.23 -5.31
C PRO A 13 -13.85 -11.61 -5.16
N VAL A 14 -13.01 -11.73 -4.13
CA VAL A 14 -12.28 -12.98 -3.81
C VAL A 14 -13.21 -13.98 -3.11
N ASP A 15 -13.13 -15.25 -3.51
CA ASP A 15 -13.90 -16.36 -2.94
C ASP A 15 -13.48 -16.66 -1.46
N GLU A 16 -14.43 -17.10 -0.63
CA GLU A 16 -14.21 -17.44 0.78
C GLU A 16 -13.17 -18.56 0.98
N LYS A 17 -13.08 -19.50 0.05
CA LYS A 17 -12.05 -20.55 0.08
C LYS A 17 -10.66 -19.97 -0.19
N GLU A 18 -10.55 -19.06 -1.17
CA GLU A 18 -9.30 -18.37 -1.51
C GLU A 18 -8.82 -17.47 -0.35
N TYR A 19 -9.74 -16.79 0.34
CA TYR A 19 -9.45 -16.07 1.59
C TYR A 19 -8.83 -16.99 2.65
N TYR A 20 -9.40 -18.18 2.86
CA TYR A 20 -8.95 -19.10 3.89
C TYR A 20 -7.57 -19.71 3.58
N ASP A 21 -7.31 -19.96 2.30
CA ASP A 21 -6.01 -20.46 1.83
C ASP A 21 -4.91 -19.40 2.02
N VAL A 22 -5.20 -18.13 1.72
CA VAL A 22 -4.28 -16.99 1.96
C VAL A 22 -4.07 -16.76 3.46
N PHE A 23 -5.12 -16.81 4.28
CA PHE A 23 -5.04 -16.67 5.74
C PHE A 23 -4.14 -17.74 6.36
N ARG A 24 -4.29 -18.99 5.93
CA ARG A 24 -3.46 -20.10 6.40
C ARG A 24 -1.99 -19.90 6.02
N ALA A 25 -1.72 -19.51 4.78
CA ALA A 25 -0.37 -19.25 4.31
C ALA A 25 0.31 -18.11 5.08
N ALA A 26 -0.41 -17.02 5.37
CA ALA A 26 0.09 -15.90 6.17
C ALA A 26 0.41 -16.32 7.61
N ARG A 27 -0.47 -17.12 8.24
CA ARG A 27 -0.25 -17.64 9.60
C ARG A 27 0.93 -18.60 9.67
N GLU A 28 1.09 -19.48 8.68
CA GLU A 28 2.24 -20.38 8.58
C GLU A 28 3.55 -19.60 8.40
N ALA A 29 3.53 -18.54 7.58
CA ALA A 29 4.68 -17.66 7.37
C ALA A 29 5.00 -16.82 8.62
N ALA A 30 4.01 -16.49 9.45
CA ALA A 30 4.18 -15.69 10.66
C ALA A 30 4.81 -16.43 11.85
N GLY A 31 4.75 -17.78 11.88
CA GLY A 31 5.22 -18.56 13.03
C GLY A 31 4.32 -18.43 14.26
N ASP A 32 4.87 -18.65 15.47
CA ASP A 32 4.15 -18.53 16.75
C ASP A 32 3.97 -17.05 17.14
N PRO A 33 2.75 -16.48 17.12
CA PRO A 33 2.53 -15.05 17.35
C PRO A 33 2.88 -14.58 18.76
N ASP A 34 2.92 -15.49 19.74
CA ASP A 34 3.18 -15.18 21.14
C ASP A 34 4.70 -15.03 21.45
N GLN A 35 5.57 -15.31 20.47
CA GLN A 35 7.02 -15.21 20.61
C GLN A 35 7.61 -13.86 20.15
N PHE A 36 6.80 -12.97 19.55
CA PHE A 36 7.29 -11.70 19.00
C PHE A 36 6.98 -10.51 19.92
N TYR A 37 8.01 -9.73 20.29
CA TYR A 37 7.85 -8.46 20.99
C TYR A 37 7.34 -7.37 20.03
N VAL A 38 6.52 -6.44 20.55
CA VAL A 38 5.83 -5.39 19.78
C VAL A 38 6.75 -4.56 18.87
N GLY A 39 8.04 -4.46 19.19
CA GLY A 39 9.05 -3.74 18.39
C GLY A 39 9.62 -4.48 17.17
N ASP A 40 9.48 -5.82 17.09
CA ASP A 40 9.96 -6.63 15.95
C ASP A 40 8.90 -6.80 14.85
N ILE A 41 7.65 -6.41 15.15
CA ILE A 41 6.47 -6.63 14.30
C ILE A 41 6.58 -5.88 12.96
N ASP A 42 7.24 -4.72 12.95
CA ASP A 42 7.41 -3.87 11.76
C ASP A 42 8.42 -4.44 10.75
N HIS A 43 9.17 -5.50 11.12
CA HIS A 43 10.22 -6.11 10.30
C HIS A 43 9.89 -7.53 9.87
N HIS A 44 8.72 -8.08 10.25
CA HIS A 44 8.34 -9.45 9.87
C HIS A 44 7.15 -9.46 8.91
N PRO A 45 7.37 -9.63 7.59
CA PRO A 45 6.33 -9.48 6.57
C PRO A 45 5.14 -10.45 6.77
N GLY A 46 5.39 -11.64 7.32
CA GLY A 46 4.33 -12.60 7.68
C GLY A 46 3.40 -12.11 8.81
N MET A 47 3.93 -11.38 9.81
CA MET A 47 3.12 -10.88 10.94
C MET A 47 2.33 -9.63 10.57
N ALA A 48 2.92 -8.75 9.73
CA ALA A 48 2.18 -7.64 9.13
C ALA A 48 0.97 -8.17 8.33
N ALA A 49 1.18 -9.18 7.48
CA ALA A 49 0.12 -9.82 6.71
C ALA A 49 -0.98 -10.43 7.60
N TYR A 50 -0.60 -11.20 8.63
CA TYR A 50 -1.55 -11.81 9.57
C TYR A 50 -2.38 -10.78 10.34
N ARG A 51 -1.77 -9.68 10.80
CA ARG A 51 -2.48 -8.62 11.56
C ARG A 51 -3.45 -7.85 10.68
N ILE A 52 -3.07 -7.52 9.44
CA ILE A 52 -3.95 -6.85 8.47
C ILE A 52 -5.22 -7.69 8.23
N LEU A 53 -5.10 -9.02 8.10
CA LEU A 53 -6.25 -9.93 7.98
C LEU A 53 -7.20 -9.93 9.18
N THR A 54 -6.67 -9.70 10.38
CA THR A 54 -7.43 -9.80 11.64
C THR A 54 -8.09 -8.49 12.07
N LEU A 55 -7.57 -7.35 11.62
CA LEU A 55 -7.97 -6.02 12.09
C LEU A 55 -8.81 -5.22 11.08
N THR A 56 -9.01 -5.73 9.87
CA THR A 56 -9.75 -5.01 8.81
C THR A 56 -10.92 -5.86 8.27
N PRO A 57 -12.03 -5.23 7.82
CA PRO A 57 -13.14 -5.95 7.19
C PRO A 57 -12.70 -6.68 5.93
N LYS A 58 -13.29 -7.85 5.64
CA LYS A 58 -13.02 -8.68 4.45
C LYS A 58 -13.26 -7.89 3.14
N SER A 59 -12.23 -7.23 2.61
CA SER A 59 -12.23 -6.66 1.26
C SER A 59 -11.14 -7.30 0.41
N SER A 60 -11.38 -7.41 -0.90
CA SER A 60 -10.42 -7.96 -1.88
C SER A 60 -9.05 -7.28 -1.81
N PHE A 61 -9.03 -6.01 -1.41
CA PHE A 61 -7.85 -5.18 -1.13
C PHE A 61 -6.91 -5.78 -0.07
N VAL A 62 -7.47 -6.30 1.03
CA VAL A 62 -6.73 -6.90 2.15
C VAL A 62 -6.09 -8.22 1.74
N ILE A 63 -6.76 -9.01 0.92
CA ILE A 63 -6.29 -10.34 0.52
C ILE A 63 -5.10 -10.23 -0.44
N ASN A 64 -5.15 -9.28 -1.37
CA ASN A 64 -4.04 -9.02 -2.30
C ASN A 64 -2.78 -8.51 -1.57
N ALA A 65 -2.95 -7.62 -0.59
CA ALA A 65 -1.83 -7.15 0.26
C ALA A 65 -1.14 -8.29 0.99
N VAL A 66 -1.94 -9.23 1.51
CA VAL A 66 -1.50 -10.36 2.32
C VAL A 66 -0.84 -11.45 1.48
N ALA A 67 -1.36 -11.72 0.29
CA ALA A 67 -0.76 -12.68 -0.64
C ALA A 67 0.64 -12.24 -1.09
N VAL A 68 0.81 -10.94 -1.37
CA VAL A 68 2.11 -10.34 -1.70
C VAL A 68 3.09 -10.45 -0.53
N ALA A 69 2.66 -10.07 0.68
CA ALA A 69 3.49 -10.16 1.88
C ALA A 69 3.84 -11.61 2.28
N SER A 70 2.97 -12.59 2.00
CA SER A 70 3.21 -14.00 2.31
C SER A 70 4.14 -14.70 1.31
N HIS A 71 4.12 -14.28 0.04
CA HIS A 71 5.07 -14.76 -0.97
C HIS A 71 6.46 -14.16 -0.77
N ALA A 72 6.54 -12.87 -0.42
CA ALA A 72 7.74 -12.17 0.02
C ALA A 72 8.46 -12.90 1.15
N ALA A 73 7.72 -13.35 2.17
CA ALA A 73 8.28 -14.08 3.31
C ALA A 73 8.85 -15.47 2.95
N ARG A 74 8.42 -16.07 1.82
CA ARG A 74 8.86 -17.41 1.38
C ARG A 74 10.08 -17.37 0.45
N ALA A 75 10.52 -16.19 0.04
CA ALA A 75 11.71 -15.99 -0.78
C ALA A 75 12.54 -14.84 -0.20
N SER A 76 13.47 -15.12 0.71
CA SER A 76 14.48 -14.11 1.03
C SER A 76 15.78 -14.73 1.50
N ASP A 77 16.80 -14.52 0.68
CA ASP A 77 18.17 -14.32 1.16
C ASP A 77 18.75 -12.99 0.62
N THR A 78 17.91 -11.99 0.30
CA THR A 78 18.39 -10.67 -0.17
C THR A 78 17.55 -9.52 0.36
N LYS A 79 18.07 -8.83 1.38
CA LYS A 79 17.52 -7.60 2.01
C LYS A 79 17.07 -6.49 1.04
N VAL A 80 17.51 -6.55 -0.22
CA VAL A 80 17.14 -5.62 -1.30
C VAL A 80 15.69 -5.83 -1.74
N GLU A 81 15.27 -7.09 -1.91
CA GLU A 81 13.91 -7.42 -2.33
C GLU A 81 12.89 -7.08 -1.24
N GLU A 82 13.20 -7.43 0.00
CA GLU A 82 12.38 -7.09 1.17
C GLU A 82 12.16 -5.57 1.28
N LYS A 83 13.21 -4.77 1.09
CA LYS A 83 13.09 -3.30 1.08
C LYS A 83 12.21 -2.80 -0.07
N ALA A 84 12.35 -3.38 -1.26
CA ALA A 84 11.52 -3.01 -2.42
C ALA A 84 10.04 -3.36 -2.21
N GLN A 85 9.75 -4.51 -1.60
CA GLN A 85 8.39 -4.93 -1.26
C GLN A 85 7.77 -4.06 -0.18
N ILE A 86 8.53 -3.70 0.87
CA ILE A 86 8.06 -2.76 1.91
C ILE A 86 7.72 -1.41 1.29
N ASN A 87 8.57 -0.88 0.42
CA ASN A 87 8.32 0.38 -0.27
C ASN A 87 7.06 0.31 -1.15
N LEU A 88 6.87 -0.79 -1.89
CA LEU A 88 5.67 -1.00 -2.71
C LEU A 88 4.40 -1.06 -1.86
N ILE A 89 4.43 -1.78 -0.73
CA ILE A 89 3.29 -1.87 0.19
C ILE A 89 2.97 -0.48 0.75
N ARG A 90 3.97 0.30 1.16
CA ARG A 90 3.77 1.67 1.66
C ARG A 90 3.25 2.61 0.57
N ASP A 91 3.65 2.41 -0.68
CA ASP A 91 3.14 3.20 -1.80
C ASP A 91 1.67 2.92 -2.10
N ILE A 92 1.23 1.66 -2.03
CA ILE A 92 -0.16 1.29 -2.33
C ILE A 92 -1.11 1.54 -1.14
N PHE A 93 -0.65 1.27 0.07
CA PHE A 93 -1.52 1.24 1.25
C PHE A 93 -1.28 2.41 2.22
N GLY A 94 -0.20 3.17 2.05
CA GLY A 94 0.27 4.11 3.06
C GLY A 94 0.66 3.40 4.35
N ASN A 95 0.47 4.07 5.49
CA ASN A 95 0.61 3.45 6.80
C ASN A 95 -0.77 2.95 7.30
N PRO A 96 -1.05 1.63 7.28
CA PRO A 96 -2.36 1.11 7.68
C PRO A 96 -2.65 1.31 9.19
N PHE A 97 -1.62 1.60 9.99
CA PHE A 97 -1.76 1.86 11.43
C PHE A 97 -1.95 3.34 11.76
N ARG A 98 -1.82 4.23 10.76
CA ARG A 98 -2.07 5.66 10.91
C ARG A 98 -2.82 6.19 9.68
N PRO A 99 -4.12 5.86 9.55
CA PRO A 99 -4.93 6.28 8.41
C PRO A 99 -4.94 7.80 8.26
N VAL A 100 -4.80 8.28 7.04
CA VAL A 100 -4.92 9.70 6.71
C VAL A 100 -6.39 10.05 6.53
N ILE A 101 -6.83 11.12 7.19
CA ILE A 101 -8.17 11.68 6.96
C ILE A 101 -8.06 12.64 5.78
N PHE A 102 -8.70 12.27 4.67
CA PHE A 102 -8.71 13.08 3.45
C PHE A 102 -9.57 14.34 3.63
N ASP A 103 -9.00 15.50 3.34
CA ASP A 103 -9.73 16.78 3.35
C ASP A 103 -10.15 17.16 1.92
N PRO A 104 -11.46 17.39 1.65
CA PRO A 104 -11.93 17.81 0.34
C PRO A 104 -11.28 19.10 -0.20
N THR A 105 -10.72 19.95 0.66
CA THR A 105 -9.99 21.15 0.24
C THR A 105 -8.76 20.83 -0.61
N TRP A 106 -8.21 19.62 -0.49
CA TRP A 106 -7.05 19.17 -1.28
C TRP A 106 -7.40 18.89 -2.75
N LEU A 107 -8.67 18.76 -3.10
CA LEU A 107 -9.18 18.52 -4.45
C LEU A 107 -9.19 19.78 -5.32
N THR A 108 -8.07 20.50 -5.35
CA THR A 108 -7.90 21.64 -6.24
C THR A 108 -7.74 21.16 -7.68
N SER A 109 -8.08 22.02 -8.66
CA SER A 109 -7.90 21.72 -10.08
C SER A 109 -6.46 21.34 -10.41
N THR A 110 -5.47 21.97 -9.76
CA THR A 110 -4.04 21.67 -9.93
C THR A 110 -3.69 20.30 -9.39
N ALA A 111 -4.09 19.97 -8.16
CA ALA A 111 -3.78 18.68 -7.55
C ALA A 111 -4.41 17.51 -8.34
N ILE A 112 -5.68 17.66 -8.74
CA ILE A 112 -6.38 16.65 -9.56
C ILE A 112 -5.71 16.49 -10.92
N ALA A 113 -5.33 17.58 -11.58
CA ALA A 113 -4.68 17.52 -12.90
C ALA A 113 -3.34 16.79 -12.84
N LEU A 114 -2.49 17.11 -11.86
CA LEU A 114 -1.22 16.44 -11.64
C LEU A 114 -1.41 14.95 -11.33
N ALA A 115 -2.33 14.62 -10.43
CA ALA A 115 -2.61 13.24 -10.06
C ALA A 115 -3.15 12.42 -11.24
N THR A 116 -4.07 13.00 -12.01
CA THR A 116 -4.65 12.37 -13.22
C THR A 116 -3.57 12.13 -14.27
N GLN A 117 -2.71 13.11 -14.52
CA GLN A 117 -1.61 12.98 -15.48
C GLN A 117 -0.69 11.83 -15.09
N MET A 118 -0.23 11.78 -13.84
CA MET A 118 0.66 10.70 -13.36
C MET A 118 -0.02 9.33 -13.43
N TYR A 119 -1.30 9.26 -13.10
CA TYR A 119 -2.07 8.01 -13.16
C TYR A 119 -2.18 7.48 -14.61
N GLU A 120 -2.46 8.36 -15.58
CA GLU A 120 -2.61 8.00 -16.98
C GLU A 120 -1.27 7.69 -17.67
N SER A 121 -0.23 8.47 -17.40
CA SER A 121 1.10 8.31 -18.01
C SER A 121 1.94 7.23 -17.32
N GLN A 122 1.64 6.89 -16.07
CA GLN A 122 2.49 6.11 -15.16
C GLN A 122 3.87 6.75 -14.91
N ASP A 123 4.00 8.05 -15.17
CA ASP A 123 5.18 8.85 -14.86
C ASP A 123 4.91 9.67 -13.59
N PHE A 124 5.52 9.24 -12.48
CA PHE A 124 5.34 9.84 -11.16
C PHE A 124 6.42 10.88 -10.82
N SER A 125 7.16 11.38 -11.81
CA SER A 125 8.19 12.41 -11.60
C SER A 125 7.64 13.73 -11.04
N LEU A 126 6.32 13.95 -11.12
CA LEU A 126 5.64 15.15 -10.63
C LEU A 126 5.23 15.07 -9.15
N MET A 127 5.53 13.98 -8.43
CA MET A 127 5.15 13.82 -7.02
C MET A 127 5.64 14.96 -6.10
N PRO A 128 6.88 15.48 -6.23
CA PRO A 128 7.29 16.63 -5.43
C PRO A 128 6.48 17.89 -5.72
N ILE A 129 6.07 18.10 -6.98
CA ILE A 129 5.23 19.24 -7.39
C ILE A 129 3.81 19.07 -6.85
N LEU A 130 3.30 17.83 -6.81
CA LEU A 130 2.03 17.52 -6.17
C LEU A 130 2.06 17.85 -4.67
N ALA A 131 3.17 17.56 -3.98
CA ALA A 131 3.32 17.92 -2.56
C ALA A 131 3.11 19.42 -2.34
N ASP A 132 3.71 20.25 -3.20
CA ASP A 132 3.60 21.71 -3.11
C ASP A 132 2.18 22.19 -3.43
N ALA A 133 1.54 21.63 -4.47
CA ALA A 133 0.14 21.91 -4.79
C ALA A 133 -0.83 21.54 -3.64
N LEU A 134 -0.54 20.46 -2.90
CA LEU A 134 -1.30 20.05 -1.72
C LEU A 134 -1.10 21.02 -0.55
N GLN A 135 0.13 21.50 -0.32
CA GLN A 135 0.39 22.54 0.70
C GLN A 135 -0.31 23.86 0.38
N ASP A 136 -0.31 24.27 -0.89
CA ASP A 136 -1.04 25.44 -1.37
C ASP A 136 -2.56 25.29 -1.14
N ALA A 137 -3.05 24.04 -1.15
CA ALA A 137 -4.41 23.65 -0.79
C ALA A 137 -4.62 23.42 0.72
N ASN A 138 -3.74 23.96 1.57
CA ASN A 138 -3.77 23.87 3.03
C ASN A 138 -3.55 22.46 3.61
N CYS A 139 -3.03 21.49 2.85
CA CYS A 139 -2.57 20.22 3.42
C CYS A 139 -1.38 20.45 4.35
N CYS A 140 -1.51 19.99 5.59
CA CYS A 140 -0.45 19.97 6.60
C CYS A 140 -0.18 18.56 7.16
N ASP A 141 -0.69 17.52 6.51
CA ASP A 141 -0.47 16.14 6.94
C ASP A 141 0.95 15.68 6.52
N ASP A 142 1.81 15.47 7.51
CA ASP A 142 3.20 15.06 7.30
C ASP A 142 3.34 13.73 6.57
N GLN A 143 2.37 12.81 6.66
CA GLN A 143 2.42 11.54 5.94
C GLN A 143 2.13 11.75 4.45
N VAL A 144 1.14 12.58 4.12
CA VAL A 144 0.83 12.92 2.71
C VAL A 144 2.01 13.65 2.08
N LEU A 145 2.45 14.74 2.71
CA LEU A 145 3.51 15.58 2.18
C LEU A 145 4.86 14.86 2.17
N GLY A 146 5.13 14.07 3.22
CA GLY A 146 6.32 13.25 3.33
C GLY A 146 6.36 12.19 2.23
N HIS A 147 5.25 11.47 2.00
CA HIS A 147 5.18 10.45 0.96
C HIS A 147 5.43 11.03 -0.44
N CYS A 148 4.85 12.18 -0.77
CA CYS A 148 5.08 12.84 -2.07
C CYS A 148 6.52 13.34 -2.27
N ARG A 149 7.25 13.59 -1.18
CA ARG A 149 8.63 14.09 -1.21
C ARG A 149 9.68 12.99 -1.02
N GLU A 150 9.27 11.82 -0.57
CA GLU A 150 10.18 10.71 -0.31
C GLU A 150 10.80 10.24 -1.63
N PRO A 151 12.14 10.16 -1.72
CA PRO A 151 12.79 9.61 -2.90
C PRO A 151 12.43 8.13 -3.05
N GLY A 152 11.79 7.76 -4.15
CA GLY A 152 11.34 6.40 -4.38
C GLY A 152 10.66 6.24 -5.73
N PHE A 153 10.30 5.00 -6.06
CA PHE A 153 9.39 4.75 -7.16
C PHE A 153 7.97 4.75 -6.60
N HIS A 154 7.06 5.43 -7.30
CA HIS A 154 5.63 5.29 -7.10
C HIS A 154 5.07 4.45 -8.25
N VAL A 155 3.97 3.75 -7.98
CA VAL A 155 3.26 2.94 -8.97
C VAL A 155 1.81 3.38 -9.08
N ARG A 156 1.15 2.89 -10.12
CA ARG A 156 -0.31 2.98 -10.21
C ARG A 156 -0.91 2.21 -9.04
N GLY A 157 -1.81 2.85 -8.30
CA GLY A 157 -2.24 2.37 -6.98
C GLY A 157 -1.66 3.18 -5.82
N CYS A 158 -0.77 4.15 -6.08
CA CYS A 158 -0.25 5.06 -5.06
C CYS A 158 -1.40 5.71 -4.27
N TRP A 159 -1.42 5.51 -2.95
CA TRP A 159 -2.57 5.88 -2.11
C TRP A 159 -2.93 7.37 -2.18
N VAL A 160 -1.94 8.27 -2.32
CA VAL A 160 -2.21 9.72 -2.47
C VAL A 160 -2.88 10.02 -3.81
N ILE A 161 -2.42 9.39 -4.89
CA ILE A 161 -2.94 9.59 -6.25
C ILE A 161 -4.34 9.03 -6.38
N ASP A 162 -4.58 7.83 -5.85
CA ASP A 162 -5.89 7.19 -5.90
C ASP A 162 -6.92 7.96 -5.07
N LEU A 163 -6.53 8.55 -3.93
CA LEU A 163 -7.40 9.45 -3.17
C LEU A 163 -7.79 10.70 -3.97
N LEU A 164 -6.83 11.36 -4.62
CA LEU A 164 -7.08 12.58 -5.39
C LEU A 164 -7.89 12.33 -6.68
N THR A 165 -7.79 11.13 -7.24
CA THR A 165 -8.49 10.73 -8.46
C THR A 165 -9.79 9.96 -8.20
N GLY A 166 -10.09 9.66 -6.93
CA GLY A 166 -11.30 8.92 -6.53
C GLY A 166 -11.30 7.45 -6.95
N ARG A 167 -10.13 6.80 -6.95
CA ARG A 167 -9.93 5.41 -7.41
C ARG A 167 -9.60 4.42 -6.29
N SER A 168 -9.59 4.87 -5.03
CA SER A 168 -9.39 4.08 -3.81
C SER A 168 -10.59 3.22 -3.41
#